data_AF-C4Z655-F1
#
_entry.id   AF-C4Z655-F1
#
_cell.length_a   1.000
_cell.length_b   1.000
_cell.length_c   1.000
_cell.angle_alpha   90.00
_cell.angle_beta   90.00
_cell.angle_gamma   90.00
#
_symmetry.space_group_name_H-M   'P 1'
#
loop_
_entity.id
_entity.type
_entity.pdbx_description
1 polymer ?
#
loop_
_entity_poly.entity_id
_entity_poly.type
_entity_poly.pdbx_seq_one_letter_code
_entity_poly.pdbx_strand_id
1 'polypeptide(L)'
;MSISAICTVAGAVVGAFTLLGNIILFKKTYEQTERINHSNSMAKYYNVIFDDFLIYKIPEARRYIRFEDERMKDFSKLVDELDAMLRSALYFKYTNRDFYKELKSKINELESYLAECGNNRNYEQDEQAEEFKIINEKIEAIYKCVNDAYEGNTKK
;
A
#
# COMPACT_ATOMS: atom_id res chain seq x y z
N MET A 1 -58.90 11.98 33.75
CA MET A 1 -57.48 12.37 33.57
C MET A 1 -57.48 13.72 32.84
N SER A 2 -56.75 14.75 33.31
CA SER A 2 -56.71 16.03 32.60
C SER A 2 -55.88 15.91 31.31
N ILE A 3 -56.21 16.69 30.29
CA ILE A 3 -55.47 16.73 29.01
C ILE A 3 -53.97 16.96 29.26
N SER A 4 -53.63 17.83 30.22
CA SER A 4 -52.25 18.10 30.64
C SER A 4 -51.50 16.84 31.13
N ALA A 5 -52.17 15.93 31.84
CA ALA A 5 -51.54 14.71 32.33
C ALA A 5 -51.25 13.73 31.18
N ILE A 6 -52.16 13.64 30.20
CA ILE A 6 -51.99 12.80 29.00
C ILE A 6 -50.80 13.30 28.16
N CYS A 7 -50.70 14.61 27.93
CA CYS A 7 -49.58 15.21 27.19
C CYS A 7 -48.22 14.98 27.88
N THR A 8 -48.18 15.05 29.21
CA THR A 8 -46.94 14.82 29.99
C THR A 8 -46.45 13.38 29.86
N VAL A 9 -47.37 12.41 29.96
CA VAL A 9 -47.04 10.98 29.81
C VAL A 9 -46.60 10.69 28.37
N ALA A 10 -47.29 11.23 27.37
CA ALA A 10 -46.92 11.05 25.96
C ALA A 10 -45.52 11.61 25.66
N GLY A 11 -45.19 12.80 26.17
CA GLY A 11 -43.86 13.40 26.03
C GLY A 11 -42.75 12.57 26.66
N ALA A 12 -42.99 12.01 27.85
CA ALA A 12 -42.04 11.13 28.52
C ALA A 12 -41.76 9.84 27.73
N VAL A 13 -42.79 9.26 27.11
CA VAL A 13 -42.67 8.07 26.26
C VAL A 13 -41.84 8.37 25.00
N VAL A 14 -42.12 9.48 24.32
CA VAL A 14 -41.32 9.91 23.15
C VAL A 14 -39.86 10.16 23.54
N GLY A 15 -39.63 10.83 24.68
CA GLY A 15 -38.29 11.03 25.23
C GLY A 15 -37.54 9.72 25.45
N ALA A 16 -38.20 8.73 26.05
CA ALA A 16 -37.60 7.41 26.27
C ALA A 16 -37.20 6.71 24.96
N PHE A 17 -38.05 6.76 23.92
CA PHE A 17 -37.72 6.18 22.61
C PHE A 17 -36.54 6.89 21.95
N THR A 18 -36.45 8.22 22.03
CA THR A 18 -35.31 8.97 21.46
C THR A 18 -33.99 8.63 22.17
N LEU A 19 -34.00 8.48 23.49
CA LEU A 19 -32.81 8.07 24.26
C LEU A 19 -32.32 6.68 23.86
N LEU A 20 -33.23 5.71 23.74
CA LEU A 20 -32.88 4.36 23.29
C LEU A 20 -32.31 4.36 21.87
N GLY A 21 -32.90 5.13 20.96
CA GLY A 21 -32.37 5.32 19.61
C GLY A 21 -30.95 5.87 19.60
N ASN A 22 -30.69 6.89 20.42
CA ASN A 22 -29.35 7.51 20.52
C ASN A 22 -28.30 6.55 21.08
N ILE A 23 -28.63 5.68 22.03
CA ILE A 23 -27.69 4.68 22.57
C ILE A 23 -27.26 3.68 21.49
N ILE A 24 -28.21 3.22 20.66
CA ILE A 24 -27.93 2.30 19.55
C ILE A 24 -27.05 2.97 18.50
N LEU A 25 -27.39 4.22 18.13
CA LEU A 25 -26.59 5.01 17.20
C LEU A 25 -25.17 5.21 17.73
N PHE A 26 -25.02 5.60 19.00
CA PHE A 26 -23.71 5.81 19.62
C PHE A 26 -22.84 4.56 19.56
N LYS A 27 -23.40 3.38 19.89
CA LYS A 27 -22.67 2.11 19.81
C LYS A 27 -22.19 1.82 18.38
N LYS A 28 -23.07 1.98 17.40
CA LYS A 28 -22.73 1.75 15.98
C LYS A 28 -21.67 2.73 15.49
N THR A 29 -21.78 4.01 15.85
CA THR A 29 -20.81 5.05 15.51
C THR A 29 -19.46 4.79 16.19
N TYR A 30 -19.44 4.31 17.43
CA TYR A 30 -18.21 3.97 18.15
C TYR A 30 -17.44 2.84 17.44
N GLU A 31 -18.11 1.72 17.16
CA GLU A 31 -17.49 0.58 16.45
C GLU A 31 -16.97 0.99 15.06
N GLN A 32 -17.72 1.84 14.35
CA GLN A 32 -17.30 2.36 13.05
C GLN A 32 -16.10 3.30 13.18
N THR A 33 -16.07 4.16 14.19
CA THR A 33 -14.96 5.11 14.44
C THR A 33 -13.67 4.37 14.76
N GLU A 34 -13.74 3.29 15.56
CA GLU A 34 -12.58 2.46 15.87
C GLU A 34 -12.02 1.78 14.62
N ARG A 35 -12.88 1.22 13.76
CA ARG A 35 -12.47 0.63 12.47
C ARG A 35 -11.82 1.67 11.56
N ILE A 36 -12.43 2.86 11.43
CA ILE A 36 -11.87 3.97 10.65
C ILE A 36 -10.51 4.38 11.19
N ASN A 37 -10.37 4.53 12.51
CA ASN A 37 -9.10 4.92 13.14
C ASN A 37 -8.00 3.88 12.91
N HIS A 38 -8.34 2.59 12.97
CA HIS A 38 -7.41 1.51 12.68
C HIS A 38 -6.98 1.53 11.19
N SER A 39 -7.93 1.62 10.26
CA SER A 39 -7.65 1.72 8.82
C SER A 39 -6.81 2.96 8.48
N ASN A 40 -7.16 4.12 9.04
CA ASN A 40 -6.39 5.36 8.89
C ASN A 40 -4.96 5.23 9.42
N SER A 41 -4.77 4.53 10.55
CA SER A 41 -3.44 4.29 11.10
C SER A 41 -2.62 3.40 10.19
N MET A 42 -3.22 2.34 9.63
CA MET A 42 -2.55 1.48 8.64
C MET A 42 -2.17 2.25 7.39
N ALA A 43 -3.11 3.00 6.81
CA ALA A 43 -2.85 3.87 5.65
C ALA A 43 -1.68 4.83 5.92
N LYS A 44 -1.61 5.41 7.13
CA LYS A 44 -0.47 6.26 7.54
C LYS A 44 0.86 5.52 7.54
N TYR A 45 0.91 4.27 8.02
CA TYR A 45 2.15 3.47 7.97
C TYR A 45 2.58 3.17 6.54
N TYR A 46 1.65 2.88 5.63
CA TYR A 46 1.97 2.70 4.21
C TYR A 46 2.60 3.97 3.62
N ASN A 47 1.97 5.13 3.82
CA ASN A 47 2.49 6.39 3.29
C ASN A 47 3.90 6.70 3.82
N VAL A 48 4.09 6.55 5.15
CA VAL A 48 5.40 6.80 5.79
C VAL A 48 6.49 5.86 5.27
N ILE A 49 6.14 4.61 4.95
CA ILE A 49 7.11 3.59 4.53
C ILE A 49 7.40 3.67 3.03
N PHE A 50 6.38 3.92 2.19
CA PHE A 50 6.48 3.69 0.75
C PHE A 50 6.48 4.95 -0.11
N ASP A 51 5.88 6.08 0.31
CA ASP A 51 5.70 7.24 -0.57
C ASP A 51 7.03 7.74 -1.15
N ASP A 52 8.06 7.87 -0.31
CA ASP A 52 9.38 8.32 -0.72
C ASP A 52 10.03 7.36 -1.74
N PHE A 53 9.83 6.06 -1.58
CA PHE A 53 10.33 5.06 -2.52
C PHE A 53 9.61 5.10 -3.86
N LEU A 54 8.27 5.11 -3.83
CA LEU A 54 7.44 5.03 -5.03
C LEU A 54 7.48 6.31 -5.86
N ILE A 55 7.55 7.47 -5.22
CA ILE A 55 7.46 8.77 -5.89
C ILE A 55 8.84 9.24 -6.36
N TYR A 56 9.90 9.00 -5.56
CA TYR A 56 11.20 9.62 -5.81
C TYR A 56 12.33 8.61 -6.00
N LYS A 57 12.59 7.75 -5.02
CA LYS A 57 13.83 6.94 -5.02
C LYS A 57 13.90 5.93 -6.16
N ILE A 58 12.84 5.14 -6.35
CA ILE A 58 12.82 4.12 -7.42
C ILE A 58 12.86 4.78 -8.81
N PRO A 59 12.04 5.81 -9.11
CA PRO A 59 12.12 6.50 -10.40
C PRO A 59 13.50 7.11 -10.67
N GLU A 60 14.10 7.77 -9.69
CA GLU A 60 15.43 8.36 -9.84
C GLU A 60 16.52 7.31 -9.99
N ALA A 61 16.47 6.22 -9.23
CA ALA A 61 17.42 5.12 -9.35
C ALA A 61 17.33 4.41 -10.72
N ARG A 62 16.12 4.21 -11.24
CA ARG A 62 15.87 3.62 -12.56
C ARG A 62 16.52 4.43 -13.69
N ARG A 63 16.62 5.77 -13.57
CA ARG A 63 17.23 6.63 -14.59
C ARG A 63 18.72 6.37 -14.81
N TYR A 64 19.40 5.74 -13.86
CA TYR A 64 20.82 5.40 -14.01
C TYR A 64 21.05 4.16 -14.87
N ILE A 65 20.02 3.32 -15.06
CA ILE A 65 20.14 2.10 -15.86
C ILE A 65 20.36 2.48 -17.32
N ARG A 66 21.43 1.95 -17.89
CA ARG A 66 21.82 2.16 -19.29
C ARG A 66 22.46 0.91 -19.87
N PHE A 67 22.42 0.81 -21.19
CA PHE A 67 23.20 -0.19 -21.91
C PHE A 67 24.53 0.43 -22.33
N GLU A 68 25.63 -0.23 -21.99
CA GLU A 68 27.00 0.11 -22.36
C GLU A 68 27.72 -1.19 -22.72
N ASP A 69 28.40 -1.20 -23.87
CA ASP A 69 29.01 -2.41 -24.45
C ASP A 69 28.02 -3.59 -24.56
N GLU A 70 26.83 -3.34 -25.11
CA GLU A 70 25.73 -4.32 -25.30
C GLU A 70 25.18 -4.90 -23.99
N ARG A 71 25.56 -4.37 -22.82
CA ARG A 71 25.20 -4.93 -21.51
C ARG A 71 24.58 -3.88 -20.61
N MET A 72 23.68 -4.33 -19.74
CA MET A 72 23.08 -3.42 -18.77
C MET A 72 24.09 -3.04 -17.67
N LYS A 73 24.21 -1.75 -17.38
CA LYS A 73 25.07 -1.18 -16.34
C LYS A 73 24.27 -0.30 -15.39
N ASP A 74 24.91 0.01 -14.26
CA ASP A 74 24.46 0.98 -13.27
C ASP A 74 23.08 0.70 -12.63
N PHE A 75 22.63 -0.56 -12.67
CA PHE A 75 21.39 -1.01 -12.04
C PHE A 75 21.51 -1.21 -10.52
N SER A 76 22.72 -1.19 -9.96
CA SER A 76 22.95 -1.38 -8.51
C SER A 76 22.18 -0.37 -7.66
N LYS A 77 22.07 0.89 -8.11
CA LYS A 77 21.30 1.92 -7.41
C LYS A 77 19.83 1.54 -7.25
N LEU A 78 19.22 0.95 -8.30
CA LEU A 78 17.84 0.50 -8.21
C LEU A 78 17.70 -0.66 -7.22
N VAL A 79 18.63 -1.61 -7.25
CA VAL A 79 18.67 -2.74 -6.30
C VAL A 79 18.79 -2.22 -4.86
N ASP A 80 19.68 -1.26 -4.61
CA ASP A 80 19.89 -0.68 -3.27
C ASP A 80 18.62 -0.02 -2.73
N GLU A 81 17.89 0.73 -3.57
CA GLU A 81 16.62 1.37 -3.18
C GLU A 81 15.49 0.35 -2.96
N LEU A 82 15.42 -0.71 -3.76
CA LEU A 82 14.44 -1.78 -3.58
C LEU A 82 14.68 -2.55 -2.27
N ASP A 83 15.93 -2.87 -1.96
CA ASP A 83 16.31 -3.52 -0.71
C ASP A 83 16.07 -2.59 0.50
N ALA A 84 16.34 -1.29 0.36
CA ALA A 84 16.00 -0.28 1.37
C ALA A 84 14.48 -0.18 1.63
N MET A 85 13.67 -0.26 0.57
CA MET A 85 12.21 -0.32 0.68
C MET A 85 11.78 -1.59 1.41
N LEU A 86 12.33 -2.75 1.06
CA LEU A 86 12.01 -4.02 1.70
C LEU A 86 12.36 -4.04 3.19
N ARG A 87 13.52 -3.46 3.56
CA ARG A 87 13.90 -3.25 4.97
C ARG A 87 12.90 -2.34 5.69
N SER A 88 12.48 -1.26 5.08
CA SER A 88 11.49 -0.33 5.64
C SER A 88 10.13 -1.01 5.83
N ALA A 89 9.81 -1.98 4.98
CA ALA A 89 8.58 -2.79 5.06
C ALA A 89 8.63 -3.92 6.10
N LEU A 90 9.71 -4.10 6.88
CA LEU A 90 9.85 -5.20 7.87
C LEU A 90 8.72 -5.25 8.89
N TYR A 91 8.09 -4.12 9.21
CA TYR A 91 6.88 -4.08 10.04
C TYR A 91 5.80 -5.05 9.54
N PHE A 92 5.57 -5.06 8.21
CA PHE A 92 4.56 -5.91 7.58
C PHE A 92 4.90 -7.40 7.61
N LYS A 93 6.16 -7.78 7.82
CA LYS A 93 6.53 -9.17 8.07
C LYS A 93 5.75 -9.77 9.26
N TYR A 94 5.41 -8.93 10.24
CA TYR A 94 4.72 -9.32 11.46
C TYR A 94 3.22 -9.01 11.44
N THR A 95 2.80 -7.98 10.70
CA THR A 95 1.40 -7.52 10.70
C THR A 95 0.61 -7.92 9.44
N ASN A 96 1.28 -8.09 8.31
CA ASN A 96 0.70 -8.56 7.05
C ASN A 96 1.71 -9.41 6.27
N ARG A 97 1.92 -10.64 6.75
CA ARG A 97 2.98 -11.54 6.27
C ARG A 97 2.84 -11.89 4.79
N ASP A 98 1.61 -12.00 4.29
CA ASP A 98 1.35 -12.37 2.90
C ASP A 98 1.75 -11.25 1.95
N PHE A 99 1.38 -10.00 2.27
CA PHE A 99 1.86 -8.82 1.55
C PHE A 99 3.40 -8.74 1.57
N TYR A 100 4.02 -8.88 2.74
CA TYR A 100 5.49 -8.78 2.83
C TYR A 100 6.20 -9.86 1.98
N LYS A 101 5.69 -11.09 1.98
CA LYS A 101 6.25 -12.17 1.15
C LYS A 101 6.08 -11.89 -0.34
N GLU A 102 4.90 -11.41 -0.74
CA GLU A 102 4.64 -11.08 -2.13
C GLU A 102 5.53 -9.92 -2.61
N LEU A 103 5.62 -8.85 -1.83
CA LEU A 103 6.51 -7.72 -2.12
C LEU A 103 7.97 -8.19 -2.28
N LYS A 104 8.45 -9.02 -1.34
CA LYS A 104 9.79 -9.60 -1.40
C LYS A 104 10.00 -10.44 -2.68
N SER A 105 9.02 -11.24 -3.07
CA SER A 105 9.11 -12.05 -4.30
C SER A 105 9.30 -11.17 -5.52
N LYS A 106 8.48 -10.14 -5.68
CA LYS A 106 8.52 -9.23 -6.83
C LYS A 106 9.84 -8.45 -6.90
N ILE A 107 10.35 -7.99 -5.75
CA ILE A 107 11.67 -7.35 -5.67
C ILE A 107 12.76 -8.33 -6.11
N ASN A 108 12.80 -9.53 -5.55
CA ASN A 108 13.79 -10.54 -5.89
C ASN A 108 13.75 -10.93 -7.39
N GLU A 109 12.55 -11.00 -7.98
CA GLU A 109 12.36 -11.28 -9.42
C GLU A 109 12.93 -10.16 -10.30
N LEU A 110 12.80 -8.90 -9.89
CA LEU A 110 13.42 -7.77 -10.58
C LEU A 110 14.94 -7.76 -10.41
N GLU A 111 15.44 -7.96 -9.19
CA GLU A 111 16.88 -8.02 -8.91
C GLU A 111 17.57 -9.13 -9.72
N SER A 112 16.97 -10.32 -9.73
CA SER A 112 17.50 -11.46 -10.49
C SER A 112 17.53 -11.16 -11.99
N TYR A 113 16.48 -10.52 -12.51
CA TYR A 113 16.41 -10.15 -13.91
C TYR A 113 17.47 -9.10 -14.29
N LEU A 114 17.63 -8.04 -13.49
CA LEU A 114 18.67 -7.03 -13.71
C LEU A 114 20.07 -7.64 -13.67
N ALA A 115 20.32 -8.57 -12.75
CA ALA A 115 21.58 -9.29 -12.66
C ALA A 115 21.84 -10.15 -13.91
N GLU A 116 20.81 -10.79 -14.47
CA GLU A 116 20.91 -11.55 -15.71
C GLU A 116 21.24 -10.64 -16.91
N CYS A 117 20.53 -9.51 -17.04
CA CYS A 117 20.78 -8.50 -18.08
C CYS A 117 22.19 -7.90 -18.00
N GLY A 118 22.73 -7.72 -16.79
CA GLY A 118 24.06 -7.17 -16.60
C GLY A 118 25.19 -8.19 -16.79
N ASN A 119 24.97 -9.44 -16.40
CA ASN A 119 26.04 -10.45 -16.26
C ASN A 119 26.09 -11.49 -17.38
N ASN A 120 24.96 -11.83 -18.01
CA ASN A 120 24.84 -13.06 -18.79
C ASN A 120 24.32 -12.86 -20.21
N ARG A 121 23.96 -11.63 -20.61
CA ARG A 121 23.45 -11.32 -21.95
C ARG A 121 24.17 -10.13 -22.58
N ASN A 122 24.34 -10.21 -23.89
CA ASN A 122 24.63 -9.09 -24.76
C ASN A 122 23.36 -8.81 -25.57
N TYR A 123 23.07 -7.53 -25.82
CA TYR A 123 21.81 -7.07 -26.40
C TYR A 123 22.03 -6.24 -27.66
N GLU A 124 21.34 -6.63 -28.72
CA GLU A 124 21.19 -5.79 -29.91
C GLU A 124 20.29 -4.58 -29.61
N GLN A 125 20.38 -3.53 -30.43
CA GLN A 125 19.79 -2.23 -30.12
C GLN A 125 18.25 -2.25 -30.04
N ASP A 126 17.61 -3.11 -30.81
CA ASP A 126 16.17 -3.39 -30.79
C ASP A 126 15.75 -4.20 -29.56
N GLU A 127 16.59 -5.14 -29.10
CA GLU A 127 16.35 -5.91 -27.87
C GLU A 127 16.41 -5.02 -26.61
N GLN A 128 17.31 -4.04 -26.58
CA GLN A 128 17.48 -3.12 -25.43
C GLN A 128 16.19 -2.38 -25.06
N ALA A 129 15.39 -2.00 -26.06
CA ALA A 129 14.11 -1.32 -25.84
C ALA A 129 13.08 -2.24 -25.17
N GLU A 130 13.04 -3.52 -25.56
CA GLU A 130 12.15 -4.51 -24.96
C GLU A 130 12.57 -4.83 -23.52
N GLU A 131 13.88 -4.91 -23.24
CA GLU A 131 14.35 -5.13 -21.86
C GLU A 131 13.95 -3.96 -20.95
N PHE A 132 14.03 -2.71 -21.42
CA PHE A 132 13.53 -1.56 -20.64
C PHE A 132 12.04 -1.63 -20.34
N LYS A 133 11.25 -2.16 -21.28
CA LYS A 133 9.81 -2.37 -21.09
C LYS A 133 9.57 -3.44 -20.02
N ILE A 134 10.28 -4.56 -20.06
CA ILE A 134 10.19 -5.62 -19.05
C ILE A 134 10.59 -5.10 -17.65
N ILE A 135 11.65 -4.29 -17.56
CA ILE A 135 12.04 -3.64 -16.29
C ILE A 135 10.89 -2.79 -15.76
N ASN A 136 10.29 -1.95 -16.61
CA ASN A 136 9.19 -1.08 -16.21
C ASN A 136 7.98 -1.90 -15.75
N GLU A 137 7.61 -2.96 -16.47
CA GLU A 137 6.51 -3.87 -16.08
C GLU A 137 6.76 -4.52 -14.71
N LYS A 138 8.00 -4.91 -14.41
CA LYS A 138 8.38 -5.46 -13.10
C LYS A 138 8.30 -4.41 -11.99
N ILE A 139 8.72 -3.16 -12.25
CA ILE A 139 8.55 -2.05 -11.30
C ILE A 139 7.06 -1.76 -11.07
N GLU A 140 6.24 -1.75 -12.12
CA GLU A 140 4.79 -1.58 -12.02
C GLU A 140 4.14 -2.67 -11.18
N ALA A 141 4.59 -3.93 -11.32
CA ALA A 141 4.11 -5.04 -10.50
C ALA A 141 4.40 -4.82 -9.00
N ILE A 142 5.56 -4.23 -8.66
CA ILE A 142 5.91 -3.86 -7.29
C ILE A 142 4.99 -2.73 -6.80
N TYR A 143 4.76 -1.70 -7.60
CA TYR A 143 3.89 -0.56 -7.25
C TYR A 143 2.46 -1.03 -7.02
N LYS A 144 1.96 -1.88 -7.91
CA LYS A 144 0.65 -2.50 -7.79
C LYS A 144 0.52 -3.33 -6.52
N CYS A 145 1.55 -4.11 -6.16
CA CYS A 145 1.55 -4.88 -4.91
C CYS A 145 1.37 -3.97 -3.68
N VAL A 146 2.07 -2.83 -3.64
CA VAL A 146 1.93 -1.86 -2.55
C VAL A 146 0.54 -1.20 -2.55
N ASN A 147 0.06 -0.77 -3.72
CA ASN A 147 -1.25 -0.12 -3.86
C ASN A 147 -2.42 -1.05 -3.54
N ASP A 148 -2.39 -2.30 -4.00
CA ASP A 148 -3.44 -3.29 -3.72
C ASP A 148 -3.51 -3.58 -2.21
N ALA A 149 -2.35 -3.65 -1.54
CA ALA A 149 -2.28 -3.79 -0.10
C ALA A 149 -2.78 -2.55 0.64
N TYR A 150 -2.51 -1.35 0.14
CA TYR A 150 -3.08 -0.11 0.67
C TYR A 150 -4.61 -0.07 0.52
N GLU A 151 -5.13 -0.27 -0.69
CA GLU A 151 -6.57 -0.24 -0.97
C GLU A 151 -7.36 -1.34 -0.25
N GLY A 152 -6.77 -2.53 -0.12
CA GLY A 152 -7.36 -3.64 0.62
C GLY A 152 -7.54 -3.33 2.11
N ASN A 153 -6.75 -2.40 2.66
CA ASN A 153 -6.87 -1.91 4.03
C ASN A 153 -7.85 -0.74 4.17
N THR A 154 -8.06 0.07 3.12
CA THR A 154 -9.00 1.19 3.15
C THR A 154 -10.46 0.79 2.88
N LYS A 155 -10.70 -0.40 2.30
CA LYS A 155 -12.04 -0.90 1.93
C LYS A 155 -12.71 -1.85 2.95
N LYS A 156 -12.08 -2.14 4.10
CA LYS A 156 -12.64 -2.98 5.18
C LYS A 156 -13.28 -2.15 6.29
#